data_AF-A0A8T8DZ14-F1
#
_entry.id   AF-A0A8T8DZ14-F1
#
_cell.length_a   1.000
_cell.length_b   1.000
_cell.length_c   1.000
_cell.angle_alpha   90.00
_cell.angle_beta   90.00
_cell.angle_gamma   90.00
#
_symmetry.space_group_name_H-M   'P 1'
#
loop_
_entity.id
_entity.type
_entity.pdbx_description
1 polymer ?
#
loop_
_entity_poly.entity_id
_entity_poly.type
_entity_poly.pdbx_seq_one_letter_code
_entity_poly.pdbx_strand_id
1 'polypeptide(L)' 'MATDVADSTGMGPNLQMSLFGYVMAAILVIVMIPLLPVLIPAYLIWRAFFAPDEFEHSFESWRRESGKPPSGS' A
#
# COMPACT_ATOMS: atom_id res chain seq x y z
N MET A 1 18.14 -19.87 47.73
CA MET A 1 18.28 -20.39 46.36
C MET A 1 18.19 -19.19 45.43
N ALA A 2 19.24 -18.92 44.66
CA ALA A 2 19.26 -17.82 43.70
C ALA A 2 18.62 -18.32 42.40
N THR A 3 17.55 -17.66 41.95
CA THR A 3 16.97 -17.90 40.63
C THR A 3 17.99 -17.45 39.58
N ASP A 4 18.58 -18.40 38.87
CA ASP A 4 19.56 -18.13 37.83
C ASP A 4 18.85 -17.53 36.61
N VAL A 5 19.40 -16.46 36.03
CA VAL A 5 18.80 -15.77 34.87
C VAL A 5 18.88 -16.67 33.62
N ALA A 6 19.71 -17.72 33.67
CA ALA A 6 19.80 -18.78 32.66
C ALA A 6 18.57 -19.70 32.61
N ASP A 7 17.74 -19.77 33.66
CA ASP A 7 16.44 -20.45 33.65
C ASP A 7 15.32 -19.59 33.04
N SER A 8 15.66 -18.37 32.57
CA SER A 8 14.81 -17.65 31.65
C SER A 8 14.71 -18.51 30.39
N THR A 9 13.61 -19.25 30.27
CA THR A 9 13.13 -19.76 28.98
C THR A 9 12.87 -18.54 28.13
N GLY A 10 13.96 -18.00 27.57
CA GLY A 10 13.94 -16.94 26.59
C GLY A 10 12.91 -17.36 25.58
N MET A 11 11.97 -16.46 25.32
CA MET A 11 11.03 -16.56 24.22
C MET A 11 11.83 -16.84 22.94
N GLY A 12 12.10 -18.12 22.68
CA GLY A 12 12.65 -18.58 21.43
C GLY A 12 11.66 -18.21 20.33
N PRO A 13 12.12 -18.13 19.06
CA PRO A 13 11.25 -17.77 17.96
C PRO A 13 9.98 -18.62 18.00
N ASN A 14 8.84 -17.98 18.26
CA ASN A 14 7.55 -18.62 18.45
C ASN A 14 6.99 -19.03 17.08
N LEU A 15 7.63 -20.02 16.45
CA LEU A 15 7.27 -20.57 15.14
C LEU A 15 5.84 -21.13 15.13
N GLN A 16 5.31 -21.53 16.29
CA GLN A 16 3.92 -21.97 16.43
C GLN A 16 2.92 -20.80 16.38
N MET A 17 3.25 -19.62 16.94
CA MET A 17 2.42 -18.41 16.76
C MET A 17 2.44 -17.89 15.32
N SER A 18 3.54 -18.06 14.58
CA SER A 18 3.62 -17.56 13.19
C SER A 18 3.00 -18.50 12.15
N LEU A 19 2.84 -19.79 12.45
CA LEU A 19 2.26 -20.77 11.52
C LEU A 19 0.83 -20.39 11.09
N PHE A 20 0.01 -19.95 12.04
CA PHE A 20 -1.34 -19.46 11.74
C PHE A 20 -1.32 -18.31 10.72
N GLY A 21 -0.42 -17.35 10.92
CA GLY A 21 -0.25 -16.21 10.01
C GLY A 21 0.16 -16.65 8.60
N TYR A 22 1.07 -17.61 8.48
CA TYR A 22 1.47 -18.15 7.18
C TYR A 22 0.35 -18.91 6.48
N VAL A 23 -0.45 -19.68 7.22
CA VAL A 23 -1.62 -20.38 6.66
C VAL A 23 -2.65 -19.37 6.16
N MET A 24 -2.94 -18.33 6.94
CA MET A 24 -3.88 -17.28 6.52
C MET A 24 -3.36 -16.50 5.30
N ALA A 25 -2.06 -16.18 5.26
CA ALA A 25 -1.43 -15.55 4.11
C ALA A 25 -1.53 -16.43 2.85
N ALA A 26 -1.29 -17.74 2.96
CA ALA A 26 -1.42 -18.67 1.85
C ALA A 26 -2.86 -18.73 1.31
N ILE A 27 -3.86 -18.78 2.21
CA ILE A 27 -5.28 -18.72 1.84
C ILE A 27 -5.59 -17.43 1.08
N LEU A 28 -5.13 -16.28 1.59
CA LEU A 28 -5.34 -15.00 0.92
C LEU A 28 -4.71 -14.96 -0.47
N VAL A 29 -3.50 -15.49 -0.64
CA VAL A 29 -2.83 -15.56 -1.95
C VAL A 29 -3.63 -16.45 -2.92
N ILE A 30 -4.08 -17.62 -2.47
CA ILE A 30 -4.88 -18.55 -3.28
C ILE A 30 -6.21 -17.91 -3.72
N VAL A 31 -6.82 -17.08 -2.88
CA VAL A 31 -8.05 -16.35 -3.23
C VAL A 31 -7.75 -15.15 -4.13
N MET A 32 -6.67 -14.43 -3.88
CA MET A 32 -6.36 -13.17 -4.58
C MET A 32 -5.83 -13.41 -5.99
N ILE A 33 -4.98 -14.42 -6.22
CA ILE A 33 -4.46 -14.75 -7.55
C ILE A 33 -5.56 -14.92 -8.61
N PRO A 34 -6.60 -15.76 -8.41
CA PRO A 34 -7.67 -15.91 -9.38
C PRO A 34 -8.60 -14.68 -9.46
N LEU A 35 -8.58 -13.79 -8.46
CA LEU A 35 -9.38 -12.58 -8.44
C LEU A 35 -8.70 -11.42 -9.20
N LEU A 36 -7.37 -11.36 -9.20
CA LEU A 36 -6.58 -10.36 -9.95
C LEU A 36 -6.97 -10.21 -11.43
N PRO A 37 -7.16 -11.27 -12.24
CA PRO A 37 -7.55 -11.11 -13.64
C PRO A 37 -8.93 -10.46 -13.83
N VAL A 38 -9.75 -10.37 -12.77
CA VAL A 38 -11.02 -9.63 -12.79
C VAL A 38 -10.84 -8.22 -12.25
N LEU A 39 -10.13 -8.08 -11.12
CA LEU A 39 -9.91 -6.78 -10.47
C LEU A 39 -9.08 -5.83 -11.33
N ILE A 40 -8.06 -6.33 -12.02
CA ILE A 40 -7.18 -5.49 -12.85
C ILE A 40 -7.97 -4.85 -14.00
N PRO A 41 -8.70 -5.58 -14.85
CA PRO A 41 -9.53 -4.95 -15.89
C PRO A 41 -10.62 -4.06 -15.32
N ALA A 42 -11.30 -4.47 -14.25
CA ALA A 42 -12.35 -3.66 -13.62
C ALA A 42 -11.79 -2.32 -13.13
N TYR A 43 -10.62 -2.33 -12.50
CA TYR A 43 -9.93 -1.13 -12.05
C TYR A 43 -9.51 -0.25 -13.23
N LEU A 44 -8.97 -0.82 -14.31
CA LEU A 44 -8.56 -0.05 -15.49
C LEU A 44 -9.76 0.62 -16.18
N ILE A 45 -10.87 -0.11 -16.34
CA ILE A 45 -12.12 0.43 -16.88
C ILE A 45 -12.61 1.56 -15.97
N TRP A 46 -12.68 1.32 -14.66
CA TRP A 46 -13.10 2.35 -13.71
C TRP A 46 -12.21 3.60 -13.79
N ARG A 47 -10.88 3.42 -13.78
CA ARG A 47 -9.91 4.52 -13.90
C ARG A 47 -10.12 5.31 -15.19
N ALA A 48 -10.31 4.64 -16.31
CA ALA A 48 -10.46 5.27 -17.62
C ALA A 48 -11.76 6.10 -17.75
N PHE A 49 -12.85 5.68 -17.11
CA PHE A 49 -14.17 6.31 -17.31
C PHE A 49 -14.62 7.18 -16.14
N PHE A 50 -14.19 6.89 -14.92
CA PHE A 50 -14.77 7.49 -13.70
C PHE A 50 -13.76 8.27 -12.87
N ALA A 51 -12.47 8.12 -13.12
CA ALA A 51 -11.45 8.89 -12.44
C ALA A 51 -10.90 9.92 -13.43
N PRO A 52 -11.50 11.12 -13.53
CA PRO A 52 -10.92 12.19 -14.33
C PRO A 52 -9.48 12.39 -13.87
N ASP A 53 -8.58 12.38 -14.84
CA ASP A 53 -7.19 12.68 -14.60
C ASP A 53 -7.10 14.11 -14.04
N GLU A 54 -6.74 14.27 -12.76
CA GLU A 54 -6.14 15.51 -12.24
C GLU A 54 -4.73 15.75 -12.84
N PHE A 55 -4.41 15.09 -13.97
CA PHE A 55 -3.15 15.18 -14.68
C PHE A 55 -3.12 16.33 -15.69
N GLU A 56 -4.17 17.13 -15.77
CA GLU A 56 -4.23 18.35 -16.57
C GLU A 56 -4.59 19.50 -15.65
N HIS A 57 -3.57 20.17 -15.11
CA HIS A 57 -3.55 21.63 -14.93
C HIS A 57 -2.20 22.13 -14.43
N SER A 58 -1.29 21.27 -13.93
CA SER A 58 -0.07 21.76 -13.28
C SER A 58 0.90 22.52 -14.19
N PHE A 59 0.95 22.26 -15.50
CA PHE A 59 1.82 23.01 -16.43
C PHE A 59 1.13 24.26 -17.00
N GLU A 60 -0.18 24.17 -17.30
CA GLU A 60 -1.01 25.28 -17.77
C GLU A 60 -1.20 26.35 -16.68
N SER A 61 -1.41 25.92 -15.42
CA SER A 61 -1.52 26.78 -14.24
C SER A 61 -0.18 27.43 -13.92
N TRP A 62 0.90 26.65 -13.91
CA TRP A 62 2.26 27.16 -13.68
C TRP A 62 2.67 28.20 -14.73
N ARG A 63 2.34 27.98 -16.01
CA ARG A 63 2.59 28.97 -17.08
C ARG A 63 1.78 30.25 -16.87
N ARG A 64 0.50 30.14 -16.47
CA ARG A 64 -0.36 31.30 -16.20
C ARG A 64 0.10 32.11 -14.99
N GLU A 65 0.63 31.45 -13.96
CA GLU A 65 1.16 32.09 -12.75
C GLU A 65 2.53 32.74 -12.99
N SER A 66 3.43 32.06 -13.72
CA SER A 66 4.78 32.55 -14.01
C SER A 66 4.83 33.69 -15.03
N GLY A 67 3.77 33.86 -15.84
CA GLY A 67 3.64 34.94 -16.83
C GLY A 67 3.11 36.26 -16.29
N LYS A 68 2.71 36.33 -15.00
CA LYS A 68 2.21 37.56 -14.40
C LYS A 68 3.39 38.35 -13.82
N PRO A 69 3.80 39.49 -14.41
CA PRO A 69 4.80 40.33 -13.77
C PRO A 69 4.26 40.77 -12.40
N PRO A 70 5.12 40.92 -11.38
CA PRO A 70 4.68 41.40 -10.08
C PRO A 70 4.03 42.77 -10.32
N SER A 71 2.74 42.85 -10.01
CA SER A 71 1.99 44.10 -9.97
C SER A 71 2.60 44.94 -8.84
N GLY A 72 3.64 45.69 -9.16
CA GLY A 72 4.20 46.71 -8.29
C GLY A 72 3.12 47.70 -7.89
N SER A 73 3.03 47.94 -6.59
CA SER A 73 2.36 49.12 -6.01
C SER A 73 3.16 50.38 -6.30
#